data_AF-A0A2I1ELX4-F1
#
_entry.id   AF-A0A2I1ELX4-F1
#
_cell.length_a   1.000
_cell.length_b   1.000
_cell.length_c   1.000
_cell.angle_alpha   90.00
_cell.angle_beta   90.00
_cell.angle_gamma   90.00
#
_symmetry.space_group_name_H-M   'P 1'
#
loop_
_entity.id
_entity.type
_entity.pdbx_description
1 polymer ?
#
loop_
_entity_poly.entity_id
_entity_poly.type
_entity_poly.pdbx_seq_one_letter_code
_entity_poly.pdbx_strand_id
1 'polypeptide(L)'
;DTRYEVIKRILYESPKTDLPHFTEEDLERHETIERAWQLYLRNKREAKSKELAAKYRMLNEANMQLEQISKNLFLSAQLGNKTMLFPGQMKIPTETPPLNGWNYDY
;
A
#
# COMPACT_ATOMS: atom_id res chain seq x y z
N ASP A 1 -26.35 30.99 13.71
CA ASP A 1 -26.28 30.22 12.44
C ASP A 1 -26.62 28.77 12.78
N THR A 2 -27.64 28.19 12.15
CA THR A 2 -28.10 26.83 12.46
C THR A 2 -27.07 25.76 12.13
N ARG A 3 -26.14 26.03 11.20
CA ARG A 3 -25.05 25.12 10.85
C ARG A 3 -24.03 24.98 11.98
N TYR A 4 -23.75 26.07 12.69
CA TYR A 4 -22.83 26.05 13.82
C TYR A 4 -23.34 25.13 14.94
N GLU A 5 -24.63 25.23 15.27
CA GLU A 5 -25.24 24.38 16.31
C GLU A 5 -25.27 22.90 15.89
N VAL A 6 -25.54 22.59 14.62
CA VAL A 6 -25.49 21.20 14.11
C VAL A 6 -24.07 20.64 14.17
N ILE A 7 -23.06 21.41 13.77
CA ILE A 7 -21.65 20.99 13.82
C ILE A 7 -21.23 20.77 15.28
N LYS A 8 -21.57 21.70 16.17
CA LYS A 8 -21.28 21.60 17.61
C LYS A 8 -21.92 20.34 18.21
N ARG A 9 -23.19 20.08 17.88
CA ARG A 9 -23.90 18.87 18.31
C ARG A 9 -23.24 17.59 17.80
N ILE A 10 -22.87 17.52 16.53
CA ILE A 10 -22.23 16.33 15.95
C ILE A 10 -20.85 16.07 16.59
N LEU A 11 -20.05 17.12 16.80
CA LEU A 11 -18.69 16.96 17.29
C LEU A 11 -18.63 16.68 18.79
N TYR A 12 -19.50 17.31 19.59
CA TYR A 12 -19.37 17.33 21.04
C TYR A 12 -20.51 16.65 21.79
N GLU A 13 -21.71 16.61 21.20
CA GLU A 13 -22.90 16.06 21.85
C GLU A 13 -23.30 14.69 21.27
N SER A 14 -22.55 14.17 20.29
CA SER A 14 -22.74 12.80 19.82
C SER A 14 -22.47 11.85 20.99
N PRO A 15 -23.45 11.00 21.37
CA PRO A 15 -23.30 10.12 22.51
C PRO A 15 -22.12 9.17 22.25
N LYS A 16 -21.19 9.09 23.20
CA LYS A 16 -20.17 8.06 23.19
C LYS A 16 -20.89 6.75 23.50
N THR A 17 -20.82 5.78 22.59
CA THR A 17 -21.34 4.45 22.85
C THR A 17 -20.52 3.80 23.96
N ASP A 18 -21.20 3.25 24.98
CA ASP A 18 -20.53 2.43 25.98
C ASP A 18 -19.88 1.21 25.32
N LEU A 19 -18.72 0.81 25.84
CA LEU A 19 -18.02 -0.37 25.33
C LEU A 19 -18.86 -1.62 25.62
N PRO A 20 -18.96 -2.57 24.67
CA PRO A 20 -19.63 -3.84 24.92
C PRO A 20 -18.91 -4.60 26.04
N HIS A 21 -19.67 -5.22 26.94
CA HIS A 21 -19.10 -6.09 27.96
C HIS A 21 -18.77 -7.44 27.31
N PHE A 22 -17.48 -7.79 27.31
CA PHE A 22 -17.02 -9.08 26.80
C PHE A 22 -16.96 -10.09 27.94
N THR A 23 -17.45 -11.31 27.68
CA THR A 23 -17.18 -12.45 28.55
C THR A 23 -15.70 -12.85 28.44
N GLU A 24 -15.19 -13.64 29.38
CA GLU A 24 -13.82 -14.15 29.33
C GLU A 24 -13.56 -14.95 28.05
N GLU A 25 -14.50 -15.79 27.64
CA GLU A 25 -14.40 -16.54 26.39
C GLU A 25 -14.36 -15.63 25.15
N ASP A 26 -15.11 -14.52 25.16
CA ASP A 26 -15.09 -13.55 24.06
C ASP A 26 -13.75 -12.82 23.99
N LEU A 27 -13.13 -12.56 25.13
CA LEU A 27 -11.80 -11.97 25.20
C LEU A 27 -10.76 -12.93 24.62
N GLU A 28 -10.81 -14.21 24.97
CA GLU A 28 -9.92 -15.24 24.39
C GLU A 28 -10.08 -15.38 22.88
N ARG A 29 -11.32 -15.36 22.38
CA ARG A 29 -11.62 -15.35 20.94
C ARG A 29 -11.04 -14.11 20.28
N HIS A 30 -11.23 -12.93 20.88
CA HIS A 30 -10.69 -11.67 20.38
C HIS A 30 -9.16 -11.69 20.29
N GLU A 31 -8.47 -12.14 21.35
CA GLU A 31 -7.02 -12.28 21.35
C GLU A 31 -6.52 -13.24 20.26
N THR A 32 -7.23 -14.34 20.06
CA THR A 32 -6.87 -15.33 19.04
C THR A 32 -6.98 -14.74 17.63
N ILE A 33 -8.06 -14.02 17.34
CA ILE A 33 -8.27 -13.33 16.06
C ILE A 33 -7.18 -12.28 15.84
N GLU A 34 -6.88 -11.47 16.85
CA GLU A 34 -5.87 -10.42 16.76
C GLU A 34 -4.47 -11.00 16.54
N ARG A 35 -4.08 -12.04 17.28
CA ARG A 35 -2.80 -12.74 17.06
C ARG A 35 -2.71 -13.33 15.65
N ALA A 36 -3.77 -13.98 15.17
CA ALA A 36 -3.81 -14.53 13.81
C ALA A 36 -3.67 -13.43 12.74
N TRP A 37 -4.33 -12.28 12.94
CA TRP A 37 -4.21 -11.12 12.06
C TRP A 37 -2.80 -10.54 12.05
N GLN A 38 -2.16 -10.39 13.21
CA GLN A 38 -0.78 -9.92 13.32
C GLN A 38 0.20 -10.86 12.60
N LEU A 39 0.02 -12.18 12.77
CA LEU A 39 0.80 -13.18 12.05
C LEU A 39 0.61 -13.07 10.53
N TYR A 40 -0.64 -12.91 10.06
CA TYR A 40 -0.93 -12.70 8.65
C TYR A 40 -0.24 -11.45 8.10
N LEU A 41 -0.32 -10.31 8.80
CA LEU A 41 0.33 -9.07 8.42
C LEU A 41 1.86 -9.19 8.36
N ARG A 42 2.46 -9.89 9.34
CA ARG A 42 3.89 -10.19 9.34
C ARG A 42 4.28 -10.98 8.09
N ASN A 43 3.58 -12.07 7.81
CA ASN A 43 3.86 -12.93 6.67
C ASN A 43 3.71 -12.16 5.34
N LYS A 44 2.69 -11.31 5.20
CA LYS A 44 2.48 -10.44 4.03
C LYS A 44 3.64 -9.46 3.84
N ARG A 45 4.15 -8.87 4.93
CA ARG A 45 5.31 -7.97 4.90
C ARG A 45 6.58 -8.71 4.49
N GLU A 46 6.84 -9.87 5.07
CA GLU A 46 8.01 -10.69 4.75
C GLU A 46 7.99 -11.16 3.30
N ALA A 47 6.83 -11.57 2.78
CA ALA A 47 6.66 -11.94 1.38
C ALA A 47 7.01 -10.78 0.43
N LYS A 48 6.46 -9.58 0.69
CA LYS A 48 6.79 -8.38 -0.08
C LYS A 48 8.27 -8.01 0.00
N SER A 49 8.89 -8.16 1.17
CA SER A 49 10.32 -7.91 1.35
C SER A 49 11.19 -8.89 0.56
N LYS A 50 10.86 -10.19 0.60
CA LYS A 50 11.53 -11.23 -0.19
C LYS A 50 11.42 -10.98 -1.69
N GLU A 51 10.22 -10.61 -2.17
CA GLU A 51 9.99 -10.25 -3.56
C GLU A 51 10.85 -9.06 -3.99
N LEU A 52 10.88 -7.99 -3.19
CA LEU A 52 11.68 -6.80 -3.48
C LEU A 52 13.18 -7.11 -3.50
N ALA A 53 13.66 -7.92 -2.55
CA ALA A 53 15.06 -8.36 -2.50
C ALA A 53 15.44 -9.18 -3.74
N ALA A 54 14.55 -10.08 -4.20
CA ALA A 54 14.77 -10.83 -5.43
C ALA A 54 14.84 -9.93 -6.67
N LYS A 55 13.91 -8.96 -6.80
CA LYS A 55 13.93 -7.96 -7.87
C LYS A 55 15.23 -7.15 -7.87
N TYR A 56 15.66 -6.69 -6.70
CA TYR A 56 16.92 -5.96 -6.56
C TYR A 56 18.13 -6.80 -6.98
N ARG A 57 18.21 -8.06 -6.54
CA ARG A 57 19.29 -8.97 -6.93
C ARG A 57 19.39 -9.12 -8.45
N MET A 58 18.26 -9.36 -9.11
CA MET A 58 18.22 -9.47 -10.57
C MET A 58 18.63 -8.18 -11.27
N LEU A 59 18.16 -7.02 -10.78
CA LEU A 59 18.56 -5.72 -11.31
C LEU A 59 20.07 -5.48 -11.17
N ASN A 60 20.64 -5.84 -10.02
CA ASN A 60 22.06 -5.68 -9.77
C ASN A 60 22.92 -6.59 -10.68
N GLU A 61 22.54 -7.87 -10.81
CA GLU A 61 23.20 -8.81 -11.73
C GLU A 61 23.17 -8.30 -13.18
N ALA A 62 22.02 -7.83 -13.65
CA ALA A 62 21.89 -7.24 -14.98
C ALA A 62 22.76 -5.98 -15.15
N ASN A 63 22.83 -5.13 -14.13
CA ASN A 63 23.64 -3.92 -14.17
C ASN A 63 25.15 -4.22 -14.19
N MET A 64 25.59 -5.24 -13.43
CA MET A 64 26.97 -5.73 -13.48
C MET A 64 27.34 -6.26 -14.86
N GLN A 65 26.44 -7.02 -15.51
CA GLN A 65 26.66 -7.49 -16.88
C GLN A 65 26.72 -6.32 -17.88
N LEU A 66 25.86 -5.31 -17.71
CA LEU A 66 25.86 -4.12 -18.55
C LEU A 66 27.18 -3.35 -18.47
N GLU A 67 27.75 -3.23 -17.27
CA GLU A 67 29.05 -2.60 -17.05
C GLU A 67 30.18 -3.30 -17.80
N GLN A 68 30.16 -4.64 -17.82
CA GLN A 68 31.15 -5.46 -18.53
C GLN A 68 31.03 -5.34 -20.06
N ILE A 69 29.81 -5.24 -20.58
CA ILE A 69 29.55 -5.20 -22.03
C ILE A 69 29.76 -3.78 -22.59
N SER A 70 29.19 -2.76 -21.94
CA SER A 70 29.21 -1.39 -22.44
C SER A 70 29.19 -0.37 -21.31
N LYS A 71 30.35 0.24 -21.09
CA LYS A 71 30.53 1.31 -20.10
C LYS A 71 29.64 2.52 -20.38
N ASN A 72 29.42 2.87 -21.64
CA ASN A 72 28.59 4.02 -22.01
C ASN A 72 27.13 3.82 -21.62
N LEU A 73 26.56 2.64 -21.89
CA LEU A 73 25.18 2.31 -21.51
C LEU A 73 25.02 2.23 -20.00
N PHE A 74 26.01 1.65 -19.30
CA PHE A 74 26.03 1.62 -17.84
C PHE A 74 25.99 3.03 -17.23
N LEU A 75 26.84 3.93 -17.72
CA LEU A 75 26.85 5.33 -17.28
C LEU A 75 25.51 6.02 -17.56
N SER A 76 24.93 5.81 -18.74
CA SER A 76 23.60 6.35 -19.09
C SER A 76 22.48 5.83 -18.17
N ALA A 77 22.48 4.54 -17.84
CA ALA A 77 21.49 3.95 -16.94
C ALA A 77 21.58 4.55 -15.53
N GLN A 78 22.80 4.84 -15.06
CA GLN A 78 23.03 5.35 -13.70
C GLN A 78 22.74 6.85 -13.54
N LEU A 79 22.72 7.60 -14.63
CA LEU A 79 22.52 9.05 -14.59
C LEU A 79 21.14 9.47 -14.07
N GLY A 80 20.15 8.56 -14.13
CA GLY A 80 18.84 8.70 -13.48
C GLY A 80 18.03 9.92 -13.95
N ASN A 81 16.76 9.73 -14.29
CA ASN A 81 15.90 10.88 -14.60
C ASN A 81 15.48 11.58 -13.30
N LYS A 82 16.17 12.68 -12.95
CA LYS A 82 15.87 13.49 -11.75
C LYS A 82 14.44 14.06 -11.73
N THR A 83 13.78 14.10 -12.88
CA THR A 83 12.41 14.60 -13.06
C THR A 83 11.38 13.50 -13.27
N MET A 84 11.72 12.23 -13.02
CA MET A 84 10.78 11.12 -13.24
C MET A 84 9.58 11.22 -12.27
N LEU A 85 8.41 11.50 -12.83
CA LEU A 85 7.13 11.45 -12.14
C LEU A 85 6.35 10.22 -12.63
N PHE A 86 5.49 9.70 -11.76
CA PHE A 86 4.52 8.70 -12.19
C PHE A 86 3.53 9.32 -13.19
N PRO A 87 3.22 8.65 -14.32
CA PRO A 87 2.25 9.18 -15.28
C PRO A 87 0.88 9.36 -14.62
N GLY A 88 0.22 10.50 -14.87
CA GLY A 88 -1.12 10.77 -14.33
C GLY A 88 -2.21 9.79 -14.82
N GLN A 89 -1.94 9.07 -15.91
CA GLN A 89 -2.79 7.98 -16.42
C GLN A 89 -2.69 6.70 -15.57
N MET A 90 -1.62 6.52 -14.78
CA MET A 90 -1.47 5.39 -13.87
C MET A 90 -2.33 5.63 -12.62
N LYS A 91 -3.59 5.18 -12.68
CA LYS A 91 -4.57 5.37 -11.60
C LYS A 91 -4.40 4.36 -10.48
N ILE A 92 -4.87 4.73 -9.29
CA ILE A 92 -5.01 3.81 -8.15
C ILE A 92 -6.11 2.80 -8.49
N PRO A 93 -5.90 1.48 -8.23
CA PRO A 93 -6.93 0.47 -8.44
C PRO A 93 -8.21 0.78 -7.66
N THR A 94 -9.35 0.43 -8.26
CA THR A 94 -10.69 0.56 -7.66
C THR A 94 -11.26 -0.83 -7.40
N GLU A 95 -12.21 -0.94 -6.46
CA GLU A 95 -12.83 -2.23 -6.08
C GLU A 95 -13.56 -2.90 -7.25
N THR A 96 -14.19 -2.11 -8.13
CA THR A 96 -14.87 -2.60 -9.34
C THR A 96 -14.32 -1.90 -10.58
N PRO A 97 -14.16 -2.62 -11.70
CA PRO A 97 -13.61 -2.04 -12.91
C PRO A 97 -14.54 -0.97 -13.51
N PRO A 98 -14.01 -0.01 -14.28
CA PRO A 98 -14.83 0.93 -15.03
C PRO A 98 -15.63 0.21 -16.12
N LEU A 99 -16.77 0.80 -16.53
CA LEU A 99 -17.64 0.21 -17.55
C LEU A 99 -16.91 -0.11 -18.87
N ASN A 100 -16.01 0.79 -19.28
CA ASN A 100 -15.26 0.64 -20.52
C ASN A 100 -13.98 -0.20 -20.34
N GLY A 101 -13.62 -0.60 -19.11
CA GLY A 101 -12.46 -1.44 -18.77
C GLY A 101 -11.11 -0.80 -19.13
N TRP A 102 -10.76 -0.85 -20.41
CA TRP A 102 -9.56 -0.30 -21.02
C TRP A 102 -9.93 0.51 -22.26
N ASN A 103 -9.31 1.67 -22.45
CA ASN A 103 -9.48 2.44 -23.68
C ASN A 103 -8.38 2.01 -24.68
N TYR A 104 -8.75 1.70 -25.92
CA TYR A 104 -7.83 1.19 -26.95
C TYR A 104 -7.47 2.25 -28.00
N ASP A 105 -8.00 3.46 -27.87
CA ASP A 105 -7.85 4.54 -28.86
C ASP A 105 -6.55 5.36 -28.66
N TYR A 106 -5.72 4.99 -27.68
CA TYR A 106 -4.44 5.62 -27.36
C TYR A 106 -3.23 4.69 -27.57
#